data_AF-A0A7Z9QJL1-F1
#
_entry.id   AF-A0A7Z9QJL1-F1
#
_cell.length_a   1.000
_cell.length_b   1.000
_cell.length_c   1.000
_cell.angle_alpha   90.00
_cell.angle_beta   90.00
_cell.angle_gamma   90.00
#
_symmetry.space_group_name_H-M   'P 1'
#
loop_
_entity.id
_entity.type
_entity.pdbx_description
1 polymer ?
#
loop_
_entity_poly.entity_id
_entity_poly.type
_entity_poly.pdbx_seq_one_letter_code
_entity_poly.pdbx_strand_id
1 'polypeptide(L)'
;MNTDTKTRASSFGPALFSALVLSLGAAPAAAATWEILGGTFFMPTVSINGPVVLGPGDPGLLIEGEYTGFSGFSPEYDNDDPLLDAFGFFEITVDIYTNSTGVDGELHAAPTLDLETGIADMSSWYVYWNETEFNQGSDSAQITDNHDGTLTISWESEIHTNPFAEKTGVWTLDVQAVPLPASAWLMGSALLGLLGVARRKVEAGR
;
A
#
# COMPACT_ATOMS: atom_id res chain seq x y z
N MET A 1 54.32 -54.66 51.97
CA MET A 1 53.08 -55.30 52.44
C MET A 1 51.93 -54.46 51.90
N ASN A 2 51.03 -55.11 51.15
CA ASN A 2 49.82 -54.58 50.50
C ASN A 2 49.12 -53.44 51.25
N THR A 3 48.58 -52.45 50.52
CA THR A 3 47.14 -52.42 50.20
C THR A 3 46.81 -51.39 49.13
N ASP A 4 46.32 -51.95 48.03
CA ASP A 4 45.50 -51.39 46.96
C ASP A 4 44.30 -50.57 47.52
N THR A 5 43.98 -49.41 46.95
CA THR A 5 42.66 -48.78 47.13
C THR A 5 42.23 -48.07 45.85
N LYS A 6 41.53 -48.85 45.04
CA LYS A 6 40.88 -48.49 43.77
C LYS A 6 39.58 -47.72 44.04
N THR A 7 39.59 -46.41 43.84
CA THR A 7 38.38 -45.57 43.89
C THR A 7 37.89 -45.31 42.47
N ARG A 8 36.79 -45.96 42.08
CA ARG A 8 36.06 -45.68 40.83
C ARG A 8 35.04 -44.57 41.09
N ALA A 9 35.24 -43.40 40.50
CA ALA A 9 34.20 -42.38 40.40
C ALA A 9 33.46 -42.56 39.07
N SER A 10 32.17 -42.94 39.15
CA SER A 10 31.26 -42.95 38.00
C SER A 10 30.70 -41.54 37.79
N SER A 11 31.10 -40.86 36.72
CA SER A 11 30.50 -39.60 36.30
C SER A 11 29.25 -39.87 35.47
N PHE A 12 28.07 -39.68 36.06
CA PHE A 12 26.82 -39.50 35.33
C PHE A 12 26.72 -38.03 34.93
N GLY A 13 26.91 -37.72 33.64
CA GLY A 13 26.68 -36.39 33.09
C GLY A 13 25.18 -36.12 32.92
N PRO A 14 24.69 -34.90 33.17
CA PRO A 14 23.30 -34.55 32.91
C PRO A 14 23.07 -34.48 31.39
N ALA A 15 22.04 -35.19 30.92
CA ALA A 15 21.58 -35.10 29.54
C ALA A 15 21.07 -33.67 29.26
N LEU A 16 21.77 -32.95 28.38
CA LEU A 16 21.33 -31.69 27.80
C LEU A 16 20.08 -31.94 26.94
N PHE A 17 18.92 -31.59 27.48
CA PHE A 17 17.70 -31.44 26.68
C PHE A 17 17.78 -30.08 25.95
N SER A 18 18.13 -30.10 24.65
CA SER A 18 17.89 -28.96 23.78
C SER A 18 16.38 -28.80 23.56
N ALA A 19 15.79 -27.78 24.19
CA ALA A 19 14.45 -27.32 23.84
C ALA A 19 14.51 -26.63 22.47
N LEU A 20 13.93 -27.26 21.45
CA LEU A 20 13.68 -26.63 20.16
C LEU A 20 12.60 -25.56 20.35
N VAL A 21 13.01 -24.31 20.53
CA VAL A 21 12.09 -23.16 20.50
C VAL A 21 11.68 -22.94 19.05
N LEU A 22 10.49 -23.42 18.68
CA LEU A 22 9.83 -22.99 17.46
C LEU A 22 9.42 -21.53 17.63
N SER A 23 10.25 -20.64 17.11
CA SER A 23 9.85 -19.25 16.84
C SER A 23 8.69 -19.29 15.85
N LEU A 24 7.46 -19.05 16.32
CA LEU A 24 6.38 -18.66 15.42
C LEU A 24 6.76 -17.26 14.90
N GLY A 25 7.33 -17.20 13.70
CA GLY A 25 7.51 -15.94 13.00
C GLY A 25 6.16 -15.25 12.90
N ALA A 26 6.11 -13.96 13.25
CA ALA A 26 4.93 -13.14 13.01
C ALA A 26 4.57 -13.27 11.52
N ALA A 27 3.32 -13.59 11.22
CA ALA A 27 2.83 -13.49 9.86
C ALA A 27 3.07 -12.04 9.39
N PRO A 28 3.56 -11.82 8.16
CA PRO A 28 3.66 -10.47 7.63
C PRO A 28 2.29 -9.81 7.77
N ALA A 29 2.25 -8.58 8.30
CA ALA A 29 1.03 -7.81 8.33
C ALA A 29 0.51 -7.75 6.88
N ALA A 30 -0.76 -8.11 6.68
CA ALA A 30 -1.36 -8.00 5.36
C ALA A 30 -1.28 -6.54 4.92
N ALA A 31 -0.88 -6.29 3.68
CA ALA A 31 -0.94 -4.98 3.06
C ALA A 31 -2.35 -4.40 3.26
N ALA A 32 -2.43 -3.16 3.74
CA ALA A 32 -3.71 -2.48 3.82
C ALA A 32 -4.18 -2.14 2.40
N THR A 33 -5.48 -2.28 2.18
CA THR A 33 -6.13 -1.88 0.94
C THR A 33 -7.03 -0.70 1.24
N TRP A 34 -6.92 0.32 0.41
CA TRP A 34 -7.67 1.56 0.50
C TRP A 34 -8.52 1.71 -0.75
N GLU A 35 -9.79 2.02 -0.58
CA GLU A 35 -10.68 2.44 -1.65
C GLU A 35 -10.50 3.93 -1.83
N ILE A 36 -10.31 4.35 -3.08
CA ILE A 36 -10.14 5.74 -3.45
C ILE A 36 -11.50 6.28 -3.81
N LEU A 37 -11.95 7.26 -3.04
CA LEU A 37 -13.26 7.89 -3.17
C LEU A 37 -13.27 8.98 -4.23
N GLY A 38 -12.11 9.54 -4.53
CA GLY A 38 -11.92 10.62 -5.48
C GLY A 38 -10.71 11.45 -5.11
N GLY A 39 -10.64 12.67 -5.62
CA GLY A 39 -9.54 13.57 -5.34
C GLY A 39 -9.62 14.86 -6.12
N THR A 40 -8.56 15.65 -6.06
CA THR A 40 -8.44 16.84 -6.90
C THR A 40 -7.04 17.01 -7.48
N PHE A 41 -6.97 17.72 -8.59
CA PHE A 41 -5.72 18.18 -9.17
C PHE A 41 -5.81 19.66 -9.51
N PHE A 42 -4.79 20.43 -9.13
CA PHE A 42 -4.76 21.87 -9.39
C PHE A 42 -3.35 22.33 -9.76
N MET A 43 -3.21 23.02 -10.89
CA MET A 43 -1.96 23.68 -11.27
C MET A 43 -2.11 25.21 -11.20
N PRO A 44 -1.58 25.88 -10.17
CA PRO A 44 -1.75 27.34 -10.00
C PRO A 44 -1.15 28.16 -11.15
N THR A 45 -0.12 27.64 -11.82
CA THR A 45 0.59 28.33 -12.90
C THR A 45 -0.10 28.22 -14.25
N VAL A 46 -1.09 27.33 -14.37
CA VAL A 46 -1.91 27.18 -15.57
C VAL A 46 -3.24 27.84 -15.25
N SER A 47 -3.69 28.80 -16.06
CA SER A 47 -4.92 29.56 -15.78
C SER A 47 -6.17 28.69 -15.99
N ILE A 48 -6.38 27.74 -15.07
CA ILE A 48 -7.58 26.90 -14.98
C ILE A 48 -8.56 27.53 -13.99
N ASN A 49 -9.86 27.39 -14.25
CA ASN A 49 -10.96 27.86 -13.40
C ASN A 49 -11.13 26.97 -12.15
N GLY A 50 -10.06 26.78 -11.37
CA GLY A 50 -10.07 26.03 -10.11
C GLY A 50 -9.58 24.59 -10.20
N PRO A 51 -9.68 23.84 -9.07
CA PRO A 51 -9.29 22.43 -9.00
C PRO A 51 -10.17 21.54 -9.87
N VAL A 52 -9.54 20.54 -10.42
CA VAL A 52 -10.15 19.43 -11.15
C VAL A 52 -10.58 18.39 -10.15
N VAL A 53 -11.78 17.83 -10.31
CA VAL A 53 -12.23 16.68 -9.51
C VAL A 53 -11.86 15.37 -10.19
N LEU A 54 -11.25 14.46 -9.42
CA LEU A 54 -10.92 13.10 -9.82
C LEU A 54 -12.01 12.18 -9.28
N GLY A 55 -12.61 11.36 -10.15
CA GLY A 55 -13.57 10.33 -9.73
C GLY A 55 -12.86 9.08 -9.19
N PRO A 56 -13.58 8.21 -8.46
CA PRO A 56 -13.08 6.89 -8.11
C PRO A 56 -12.84 6.09 -9.41
N GLY A 57 -11.63 5.55 -9.60
CA GLY A 57 -11.32 4.65 -10.72
C GLY A 57 -12.03 3.29 -10.62
N ASP A 58 -11.83 2.41 -11.60
CA ASP A 58 -12.28 1.00 -11.53
C ASP A 58 -11.05 0.06 -11.58
N PRO A 59 -10.70 -0.64 -10.48
CA PRO A 59 -11.45 -0.82 -9.24
C PRO A 59 -11.27 0.29 -8.19
N GLY A 60 -10.45 1.31 -8.47
CA GLY A 60 -10.27 2.47 -7.58
C GLY A 60 -9.58 2.12 -6.27
N LEU A 61 -8.54 1.29 -6.30
CA LEU A 61 -7.85 0.81 -5.10
C LEU A 61 -6.41 1.32 -5.02
N LEU A 62 -5.98 1.64 -3.81
CA LEU A 62 -4.58 1.81 -3.42
C LEU A 62 -4.20 0.66 -2.48
N ILE A 63 -3.21 -0.15 -2.85
CA ILE A 63 -2.75 -1.28 -2.05
C ILE A 63 -1.35 -0.97 -1.55
N GLU A 64 -1.17 -0.94 -0.23
CA GLU A 64 0.14 -0.65 0.34
C GLU A 64 1.16 -1.73 -0.02
N GLY A 65 2.33 -1.32 -0.51
CA GLY A 65 3.39 -2.24 -0.89
C GLY A 65 3.19 -2.97 -2.22
N GLU A 66 2.11 -2.67 -2.97
CA GLU A 66 1.85 -3.26 -4.29
C GLU A 66 1.67 -2.19 -5.38
N TYR A 67 2.01 -2.56 -6.62
CA TYR A 67 1.76 -1.73 -7.79
C TYR A 67 0.47 -2.16 -8.46
N THR A 68 -0.40 -1.20 -8.76
CA THR A 68 -1.73 -1.46 -9.33
C THR A 68 -1.75 -1.48 -10.86
N GLY A 69 -0.71 -0.95 -11.52
CA GLY A 69 -0.70 -0.77 -12.98
C GLY A 69 -1.88 0.09 -13.45
N PHE A 70 -2.10 0.16 -14.76
CA PHE A 70 -3.18 0.96 -15.38
C PHE A 70 -4.56 0.53 -14.85
N SER A 71 -5.04 1.23 -13.83
CA SER A 71 -6.38 1.09 -13.24
C SER A 71 -6.98 2.49 -13.25
N GLY A 72 -7.53 2.86 -14.41
CA GLY A 72 -7.81 4.24 -14.82
C GLY A 72 -8.78 4.97 -13.89
N PHE A 73 -8.27 5.99 -13.23
CA PHE A 73 -9.05 7.05 -12.60
C PHE A 73 -9.57 7.96 -13.71
N SER A 74 -10.86 7.94 -13.98
CA SER A 74 -11.43 8.91 -14.91
C SER A 74 -11.75 10.20 -14.15
N PRO A 75 -11.42 11.38 -14.70
CA PRO A 75 -12.13 12.59 -14.27
C PRO A 75 -13.64 12.36 -14.45
N GLU A 76 -14.43 12.77 -13.46
CA GLU A 76 -15.89 12.73 -13.57
C GLU A 76 -16.29 13.89 -14.48
N TYR A 77 -16.50 13.59 -15.77
CA TYR A 77 -16.86 14.60 -16.77
C TYR A 77 -18.38 14.70 -16.91
N ASP A 78 -18.96 15.79 -16.41
CA ASP A 78 -20.32 16.17 -16.77
C ASP A 78 -20.30 16.92 -18.11
N ASN A 79 -20.77 16.27 -19.17
CA ASN A 79 -20.69 16.76 -20.55
C ASN A 79 -21.53 18.02 -20.82
N ASP A 80 -22.30 18.49 -19.84
CA ASP A 80 -23.29 19.55 -20.03
C ASP A 80 -22.81 20.96 -19.61
N ASP A 81 -21.57 21.14 -19.13
CA ASP A 81 -21.02 22.47 -18.80
C ASP A 81 -20.05 23.00 -19.89
N PRO A 82 -20.48 23.97 -20.74
CA PRO A 82 -19.62 24.59 -21.75
C PRO A 82 -18.49 25.46 -21.16
N LEU A 83 -18.45 25.66 -19.83
CA LEU A 83 -17.33 26.29 -19.13
C LEU A 83 -16.29 25.28 -18.62
N LEU A 84 -16.60 23.97 -18.61
CA LEU A 84 -15.66 22.88 -18.32
C LEU A 84 -14.88 22.39 -19.54
N ASP A 85 -15.12 23.00 -20.70
CA ASP A 85 -14.14 23.12 -21.80
C ASP A 85 -12.84 23.83 -21.34
N ALA A 86 -12.81 24.36 -20.11
CA ALA A 86 -11.61 24.83 -19.40
C ALA A 86 -10.65 23.72 -18.97
N PHE A 87 -10.92 22.49 -19.38
CA PHE A 87 -9.92 21.48 -19.63
C PHE A 87 -9.62 21.30 -21.12
N GLY A 88 -9.46 22.37 -21.90
CA GLY A 88 -8.84 22.30 -23.25
C GLY A 88 -7.42 21.71 -23.27
N PHE A 89 -6.96 21.23 -22.11
CA PHE A 89 -5.77 20.45 -21.89
C PHE A 89 -6.06 18.93 -21.92
N PHE A 90 -7.12 18.42 -21.29
CA PHE A 90 -7.35 16.98 -21.09
C PHE A 90 -8.64 16.48 -21.74
N GLU A 91 -8.95 16.88 -22.99
CA GLU A 91 -10.14 16.44 -23.78
C GLU A 91 -10.29 14.90 -23.98
N ILE A 92 -9.50 14.10 -23.27
CA ILE A 92 -9.37 12.65 -23.35
C ILE A 92 -9.21 12.05 -21.95
N THR A 93 -9.43 10.74 -21.85
CA THR A 93 -9.21 9.97 -20.62
C THR A 93 -7.78 10.15 -20.09
N VAL A 94 -7.68 10.44 -18.80
CA VAL A 94 -6.43 10.40 -18.04
C VAL A 94 -6.39 9.05 -17.35
N ASP A 95 -5.26 8.36 -17.44
CA ASP A 95 -5.02 7.15 -16.66
C ASP A 95 -4.05 7.49 -15.53
N ILE A 96 -4.37 7.07 -14.32
CA ILE A 96 -3.49 7.25 -13.18
C ILE A 96 -3.19 5.86 -12.60
N TYR A 97 -1.95 5.62 -12.20
CA TYR A 97 -1.53 4.30 -11.78
C TYR A 97 -0.25 4.33 -10.95
N THR A 98 0.13 3.15 -10.41
CA THR A 98 1.41 2.97 -9.70
C THR A 98 2.29 1.94 -10.39
N ASN A 99 3.60 2.20 -10.45
CA ASN A 99 4.57 1.33 -11.10
C ASN A 99 5.97 1.50 -10.49
N SER A 100 6.79 0.44 -10.51
CA SER A 100 8.14 0.47 -9.95
C SER A 100 9.10 1.33 -10.76
N THR A 101 8.87 1.44 -12.07
CA THR A 101 9.70 2.21 -12.99
C THR A 101 8.81 2.74 -14.11
N GLY A 102 8.70 4.06 -14.24
CA GLY A 102 7.98 4.69 -15.35
C GLY A 102 8.91 5.46 -16.28
N VAL A 103 8.36 6.50 -16.90
CA VAL A 103 8.99 7.44 -17.85
C VAL A 103 10.31 8.05 -17.39
N ASP A 104 10.51 8.25 -16.10
CA ASP A 104 11.75 8.82 -15.56
C ASP A 104 12.92 7.82 -15.55
N GLY A 105 12.65 6.52 -15.71
CA GLY A 105 13.64 5.45 -15.66
C GLY A 105 14.19 5.19 -14.26
N GLU A 106 13.65 5.83 -13.23
CA GLU A 106 14.07 5.67 -11.84
C GLU A 106 13.26 4.57 -11.16
N LEU A 107 13.87 3.92 -10.16
CA LEU A 107 13.19 2.92 -9.35
C LEU A 107 12.49 3.60 -8.17
N HIS A 108 11.18 3.38 -8.06
CA HIS A 108 10.34 3.93 -7.01
C HIS A 108 9.87 2.85 -6.05
N ALA A 109 9.54 3.24 -4.82
CA ALA A 109 8.92 2.34 -3.86
C ALA A 109 7.43 2.17 -4.19
N ALA A 110 6.88 1.01 -3.85
CA ALA A 110 5.44 0.83 -3.90
C ALA A 110 4.77 1.74 -2.87
N PRO A 111 3.52 2.18 -3.09
CA PRO A 111 2.88 3.15 -2.22
C PRO A 111 2.78 2.65 -0.79
N THR A 112 2.99 3.53 0.19
CA THR A 112 2.81 3.21 1.61
C THR A 112 2.18 4.37 2.36
N LEU A 113 1.36 4.09 3.37
CA LEU A 113 0.76 5.09 4.24
C LEU A 113 1.23 4.86 5.67
N ASP A 114 1.93 5.83 6.24
CA ASP A 114 2.31 5.82 7.66
C ASP A 114 1.41 6.79 8.43
N LEU A 115 0.36 6.22 9.05
CA LEU A 115 -0.61 6.97 9.83
C LEU A 115 -0.05 7.50 11.15
N GLU A 116 1.08 6.96 11.64
CA GLU A 116 1.72 7.44 12.87
C GLU A 116 2.48 8.74 12.60
N THR A 117 3.16 8.83 11.45
CA THR A 117 3.90 10.03 11.04
C THR A 117 3.05 11.00 10.24
N GLY A 118 1.92 10.57 9.68
CA GLY A 118 1.07 11.37 8.80
C GLY A 118 1.67 11.56 7.41
N ILE A 119 2.53 10.64 6.97
CA ILE A 119 3.24 10.70 5.70
C ILE A 119 2.90 9.48 4.85
N ALA A 120 2.70 9.69 3.56
CA ALA A 120 2.60 8.65 2.55
C ALA A 120 3.75 8.73 1.56
N ASP A 121 4.28 7.56 1.17
CA ASP A 121 5.13 7.43 -0.01
C ASP A 121 4.22 7.10 -1.20
N MET A 122 4.16 8.03 -2.14
CA MET A 122 3.44 7.95 -3.41
C MET A 122 4.42 8.15 -4.57
N SER A 123 5.72 7.93 -4.39
CA SER A 123 6.75 8.24 -5.42
C SER A 123 6.55 7.45 -6.72
N SER A 124 5.88 6.30 -6.65
CA SER A 124 5.52 5.47 -7.78
C SER A 124 4.22 5.89 -8.49
N TRP A 125 3.64 7.06 -8.18
CA TRP A 125 2.41 7.55 -8.81
C TRP A 125 2.69 8.17 -10.18
N TYR A 126 2.03 7.63 -11.21
CA TYR A 126 2.16 8.07 -12.59
C TYR A 126 0.82 8.47 -13.17
N VAL A 127 0.88 9.46 -14.05
CA VAL A 127 -0.24 9.93 -14.86
C VAL A 127 0.12 9.70 -16.32
N TYR A 128 -0.75 9.00 -17.04
CA TYR A 128 -0.67 8.86 -18.49
C TYR A 128 -1.81 9.63 -19.14
N TRP A 129 -1.44 10.56 -20.00
CA TRP A 129 -2.35 11.46 -20.68
C TRP A 129 -1.77 11.85 -22.04
N ASN A 130 -2.60 11.81 -23.08
CA ASN A 130 -2.24 12.22 -24.45
C ASN A 130 -0.96 11.56 -24.97
N GLU A 131 -0.93 10.23 -24.84
CA GLU A 131 0.23 9.39 -25.20
C GLU A 131 1.52 9.72 -24.43
N THR A 132 1.40 10.52 -23.38
CA THR A 132 2.50 11.05 -22.60
C THR A 132 2.35 10.61 -21.16
N GLU A 133 3.42 10.07 -20.60
CA GLU A 133 3.47 9.65 -19.22
C GLU A 133 4.25 10.67 -18.39
N PHE A 134 3.82 10.85 -17.15
CA PHE A 134 4.42 11.77 -16.18
C PHE A 134 4.55 11.04 -14.85
N ASN A 135 5.75 11.04 -14.26
CA ASN A 135 5.85 10.80 -12.82
C ASN A 135 5.21 12.01 -12.13
N GLN A 136 4.22 11.76 -11.28
CA GLN A 136 3.54 12.78 -10.50
C GLN A 136 3.53 12.44 -9.01
N GLY A 137 4.41 11.55 -8.57
CA GLY A 137 4.49 11.07 -7.20
C GLY A 137 5.29 11.96 -6.27
N SER A 138 5.20 11.63 -4.98
CA SER A 138 6.00 12.24 -3.91
C SER A 138 6.27 11.20 -2.83
N ASP A 139 7.49 11.15 -2.31
CA ASP A 139 7.89 10.30 -1.17
C ASP A 139 7.47 10.88 0.20
N SER A 140 6.80 12.03 0.18
CA SER A 140 6.51 12.85 1.37
C SER A 140 5.11 13.47 1.31
N ALA A 141 4.16 12.75 0.70
CA ALA A 141 2.76 13.15 0.65
C ALA A 141 2.18 13.23 2.08
N GLN A 142 1.37 14.24 2.34
CA GLN A 142 0.78 14.49 3.66
C GLN A 142 -0.56 13.78 3.80
N ILE A 143 -0.75 13.06 4.91
CA ILE A 143 -2.00 12.40 5.26
C ILE A 143 -2.73 13.26 6.29
N THR A 144 -4.02 13.52 6.03
CA THR A 144 -4.94 14.14 6.97
C THR A 144 -6.07 13.17 7.30
N ASP A 145 -6.31 12.91 8.60
CA ASP A 145 -7.49 12.17 9.06
C ASP A 145 -8.69 13.13 9.14
N ASN A 146 -9.76 12.81 8.40
CA ASN A 146 -10.98 13.62 8.36
C ASN A 146 -11.92 13.35 9.54
N HIS A 147 -11.61 12.36 10.38
CA HIS A 147 -12.38 11.93 11.54
C HIS A 147 -13.80 11.43 11.22
N ASP A 148 -14.04 11.03 9.97
CA ASP A 148 -15.28 10.41 9.49
C ASP A 148 -15.07 9.00 8.91
N GLY A 149 -13.85 8.46 9.05
CA GLY A 149 -13.45 7.17 8.49
C GLY A 149 -12.71 7.29 7.14
N THR A 150 -12.55 8.51 6.62
CA THR A 150 -11.75 8.79 5.42
C THR A 150 -10.44 9.50 5.76
N LEU A 151 -9.47 9.37 4.87
CA LEU A 151 -8.20 10.09 4.90
C LEU A 151 -8.04 10.89 3.62
N THR A 152 -7.44 12.07 3.71
CA THR A 152 -7.01 12.85 2.55
C THR A 152 -5.49 12.80 2.44
N ILE A 153 -4.99 12.30 1.31
CA ILE A 153 -3.57 12.33 0.94
C ILE A 153 -3.35 13.53 0.04
N SER A 154 -2.35 14.37 0.31
CA SER A 154 -2.07 15.55 -0.50
C SER A 154 -0.57 15.74 -0.74
N TRP A 155 -0.21 16.14 -1.96
CA TRP A 155 1.19 16.39 -2.29
C TRP A 155 1.33 17.38 -3.44
N GLU A 156 2.52 17.97 -3.54
CA GLU A 156 2.94 18.76 -4.69
C GLU A 156 3.80 17.89 -5.59
N SER A 157 3.66 18.07 -6.90
CA SER A 157 4.41 17.34 -7.91
C SER A 157 4.88 18.30 -9.00
N GLU A 158 6.15 18.20 -9.39
CA GLU A 158 6.70 18.95 -10.52
C GLU A 158 6.71 18.06 -11.77
N ILE A 159 6.13 18.56 -12.86
CA ILE A 159 6.23 17.90 -14.16
C ILE A 159 7.63 18.20 -14.72
N HIS A 160 8.48 17.17 -14.87
CA HIS A 160 9.86 17.36 -15.36
C HIS A 160 10.02 17.29 -16.89
N THR A 161 8.97 16.87 -17.62
CA THR A 161 9.05 16.62 -19.07
C THR A 161 7.86 17.23 -19.84
N ASN A 162 8.02 17.38 -21.17
CA ASN A 162 6.99 17.82 -22.11
C ASN A 162 6.57 19.32 -21.92
N PRO A 163 5.48 19.84 -22.54
CA PRO A 163 5.23 21.29 -22.57
C PRO A 163 4.84 21.90 -21.21
N PHE A 164 4.73 21.07 -20.18
CA PHE A 164 4.45 21.46 -18.79
C PHE A 164 5.67 21.28 -17.89
N ALA A 165 6.86 21.12 -18.47
CA ALA A 165 8.11 21.10 -17.72
C ALA A 165 8.17 22.29 -16.73
N GLU A 166 8.64 22.02 -15.51
CA GLU A 166 8.82 22.98 -14.43
C GLU A 166 7.50 23.54 -13.88
N LYS A 167 6.36 22.90 -14.17
CA LYS A 167 5.06 23.25 -13.58
C LYS A 167 4.77 22.36 -12.39
N THR A 168 4.39 23.00 -11.29
CA THR A 168 3.96 22.32 -10.07
C THR A 168 2.45 22.17 -10.07
N GLY A 169 2.00 20.94 -9.90
CA GLY A 169 0.61 20.60 -9.59
C GLY A 169 0.46 20.22 -8.11
N VAL A 170 -0.72 20.49 -7.58
CA VAL A 170 -1.16 20.08 -6.24
C VAL A 170 -2.19 18.99 -6.43
N TRP A 171 -1.97 17.86 -5.78
CA TRP A 171 -2.83 16.69 -5.82
C TRP A 171 -3.48 16.45 -4.47
N THR A 172 -4.72 15.98 -4.49
CA THR A 172 -5.39 15.39 -3.34
C THR A 172 -6.06 14.07 -3.74
N LEU A 173 -6.07 13.10 -2.83
CA LEU A 173 -6.82 11.86 -2.93
C LEU A 173 -7.54 11.59 -1.63
N ASP A 174 -8.83 11.33 -1.70
CA ASP A 174 -9.62 10.88 -0.56
C ASP A 174 -9.72 9.37 -0.60
N VAL A 175 -9.36 8.72 0.51
CA VAL A 175 -9.31 7.27 0.61
C VAL A 175 -10.02 6.78 1.87
N GLN A 176 -10.52 5.54 1.83
CA GLN A 176 -11.05 4.86 2.99
C GLN A 176 -10.51 3.44 3.08
N ALA A 177 -10.25 2.95 4.30
CA ALA A 177 -9.75 1.60 4.48
C ALA A 177 -10.81 0.58 4.03
N VAL A 178 -10.47 -0.32 3.13
CA VAL A 178 -11.35 -1.43 2.75
C VAL A 178 -11.36 -2.43 3.90
N PRO A 179 -12.52 -2.68 4.55
CA PRO A 179 -12.58 -3.67 5.59
C PRO A 179 -12.23 -5.03 5.01
N LEU A 180 -11.15 -5.65 5.50
CA LEU A 180 -10.84 -7.02 5.14
C LEU A 180 -12.08 -7.88 5.44
N PRO A 181 -12.57 -8.66 4.47
CA PRO A 181 -13.80 -9.39 4.66
C PRO A 181 -13.63 -10.32 5.87
N ALA A 182 -14.63 -10.34 6.77
CA ALA A 182 -14.61 -11.16 7.97
C ALA A 182 -14.31 -12.64 7.69
N SER A 183 -14.52 -13.09 6.44
CA SER A 183 -14.11 -14.39 5.95
C SER A 183 -12.61 -14.70 6.12
N ALA A 184 -11.71 -13.71 6.00
CA ALA A 184 -10.28 -13.92 6.25
C ALA A 184 -10.02 -14.31 7.71
N TRP A 185 -10.66 -13.63 8.66
CA TRP A 185 -10.63 -13.97 10.09
C TRP A 185 -11.30 -15.31 10.39
N LEU A 186 -12.43 -15.60 9.76
CA LEU A 186 -13.13 -16.87 9.90
C LEU A 186 -12.30 -18.03 9.32
N MET A 187 -11.62 -17.83 8.19
CA MET A 187 -10.71 -18.82 7.60
C MET A 187 -9.54 -19.09 8.54
N GLY A 188 -8.90 -18.05 9.06
CA GLY A 188 -7.80 -18.17 10.02
C GLY A 188 -8.21 -18.93 11.29
N SER A 189 -9.36 -18.58 11.87
CA SER A 189 -9.88 -19.24 13.06
C SER A 189 -10.35 -20.68 12.80
N ALA A 190 -10.99 -20.93 11.65
CA ALA A 190 -11.39 -22.28 11.25
C ALA A 190 -10.17 -23.21 11.08
N LEU A 191 -9.10 -22.72 10.43
CA LEU A 191 -7.88 -23.48 10.23
C LEU A 191 -7.20 -23.83 11.57
N LEU A 192 -7.10 -22.86 12.48
CA LEU A 192 -6.57 -23.09 13.83
C LEU A 192 -7.42 -24.09 14.62
N GLY A 193 -8.75 -24.00 14.53
CA GLY A 193 -9.65 -24.98 15.11
C GLY A 193 -9.41 -26.39 14.59
N LEU A 194 -9.22 -26.54 13.28
CA LEU A 194 -8.99 -27.82 12.61
C LEU A 194 -7.65 -28.46 13.02
N LEU A 195 -6.59 -27.66 13.14
CA LEU A 195 -5.29 -28.10 13.67
C LEU A 195 -5.38 -28.58 15.12
N GLY A 196 -6.17 -27.91 15.95
CA GLY A 196 -6.43 -28.32 17.33
C GLY A 196 -7.11 -29.70 17.42
N VAL A 197 -8.12 -29.94 16.59
CA VAL A 197 -8.82 -31.24 16.51
C VAL A 197 -7.90 -32.35 15.99
N ALA A 198 -7.07 -32.05 14.99
CA ALA A 198 -6.14 -33.02 14.41
C ALA A 198 -5.10 -33.52 15.42
N ARG A 199 -4.57 -32.65 16.30
CA ARG A 199 -3.62 -33.05 17.36
C ARG A 199 -4.23 -34.02 18.37
N ARG A 200 -5.48 -33.80 18.79
CA ARG A 200 -6.17 -34.68 19.74
C ARG A 200 -6.35 -36.12 19.23
N LYS A 201 -6.50 -36.30 17.92
CA LYS A 201 -6.64 -37.64 17.32
C LYS A 201 -5.35 -38.47 17.38
N VAL A 202 -4.18 -37.84 17.45
CA VAL A 202 -2.89 -38.54 17.53
C VAL A 202 -2.63 -39.08 18.94
N GLU A 203 -3.10 -38.39 19.98
CA GLU A 203 -2.92 -38.81 21.37
C GLU A 203 -3.89 -39.91 21.82
N ALA A 204 -5.07 -40.02 21.20
CA ALA A 204 -6.08 -41.03 21.54
C ALA A 204 -5.88 -42.40 20.85
N GLY A 205 -4.91 -42.52 19.93
CA GLY A 205 -4.61 -43.73 19.17
C GLY A 205 -3.37 -44.50 19.64
N ARG A 206 -2.83 -44.17 20.82
CA ARG A 206 -1.66 -44.80 21.44
C ARG A 206 -2.03 -45.36 22.81
#